data_AF-A0A165PHL8-F1
#
_entry.id   AF-A0A165PHL8-F1
#
_cell.length_a   1.000
_cell.length_b   1.000
_cell.length_c   1.000
_cell.angle_alpha   90.00
_cell.angle_beta   90.00
_cell.angle_gamma   90.00
#
_symmetry.space_group_name_H-M   'P 1'
#
loop_
_entity.id
_entity.type
_entity.pdbx_description
1 polymer ?
#
loop_
_entity_poly.entity_id
_entity_poly.type
_entity_poly.pdbx_seq_one_letter_code
_entity_poly.pdbx_strand_id
1 'polypeptide(L)'
;MALSCPTGIPQNAISISRMNSLGRCDRVPPPIDMSWRAPDPDMPVAVCLRISQVHTLHPRSRHWAIFWDVPYQDRNIRANRILHVVADQGRKMFINWGPLTKFVSDDDRRSSRELMLGVMDLSSRRRLEAISSHMPTSPTSADWNGQDWIEAVLREAVLHGLFAKDSVESVLVAARAA
;
A
#
# COMPACT_ATOMS: atom_id res chain seq x y z
N MET A 1 -9.88 -26.84 -48.52
CA MET A 1 -9.58 -25.38 -48.56
C MET A 1 -10.03 -24.80 -47.24
N ALA A 2 -9.09 -24.38 -46.39
CA ALA A 2 -9.36 -23.92 -45.04
C ALA A 2 -9.78 -22.44 -45.05
N LEU A 3 -10.88 -22.15 -44.36
CA LEU A 3 -11.38 -20.80 -44.14
C LEU A 3 -10.45 -20.03 -43.18
N SER A 4 -10.08 -18.83 -43.61
CA SER A 4 -9.20 -17.91 -42.92
C SER A 4 -9.91 -17.27 -41.73
N CYS A 5 -9.38 -17.43 -40.52
CA CYS A 5 -9.79 -16.61 -39.37
C CYS A 5 -8.98 -15.30 -39.39
N PRO A 6 -9.61 -14.12 -39.31
CA PRO A 6 -8.88 -12.87 -39.14
C PRO A 6 -8.38 -12.79 -37.68
N THR A 7 -7.08 -12.94 -37.50
CA THR A 7 -6.36 -12.57 -36.29
C THR A 7 -6.31 -11.04 -36.19
N GLY A 8 -7.02 -10.48 -35.22
CA GLY A 8 -6.97 -9.03 -35.01
C GLY A 8 -7.89 -8.55 -33.90
N ILE A 9 -7.60 -8.90 -32.65
CA ILE A 9 -7.97 -8.03 -31.53
C ILE A 9 -6.68 -7.33 -31.11
N PRO A 10 -6.51 -6.02 -31.38
CA PRO A 10 -5.40 -5.29 -30.80
C PRO A 10 -5.58 -5.29 -29.28
N GLN A 11 -4.56 -5.78 -28.57
CA GLN A 11 -4.41 -5.51 -27.15
C GLN A 11 -4.43 -3.99 -26.99
N ASN A 12 -5.52 -3.45 -26.44
CA ASN A 12 -5.64 -2.05 -26.07
C ASN A 12 -4.64 -1.77 -24.94
N ALA A 13 -3.39 -1.58 -25.32
CA ALA A 13 -2.39 -0.93 -24.50
C ALA A 13 -2.91 0.49 -24.27
N ILE A 14 -3.50 0.71 -23.09
CA ILE A 14 -3.78 2.06 -22.62
C ILE A 14 -2.40 2.72 -22.58
N SER A 15 -2.18 3.65 -23.51
CA SER A 15 -0.93 4.39 -23.60
C SER A 15 -0.60 4.98 -22.22
N ILE A 16 0.65 4.81 -21.79
CA ILE A 16 1.20 5.38 -20.55
C ILE A 16 0.90 6.89 -20.46
N SER A 17 0.71 7.55 -21.60
CA SER A 17 0.22 8.92 -21.78
C SER A 17 -1.08 9.29 -21.05
N ARG A 18 -1.88 8.33 -20.54
CA ARG A 18 -3.15 8.59 -19.84
C ARG A 18 -3.11 8.35 -18.33
N MET A 19 -1.94 8.07 -17.75
CA MET A 19 -1.81 7.82 -16.31
C MET A 19 -1.17 9.02 -15.63
N ASN A 20 -1.70 9.39 -14.47
CA ASN A 20 -1.08 10.41 -13.63
C ASN A 20 0.12 9.83 -12.86
N SER A 21 0.84 10.69 -12.12
CA SER A 21 1.99 10.30 -11.30
C SER A 21 1.67 9.29 -10.17
N LEU A 22 0.39 9.02 -9.90
CA LEU A 22 -0.08 8.06 -8.90
C LEU A 22 -0.47 6.70 -9.52
N GLY A 23 -0.25 6.54 -10.83
CA GLY A 23 -0.58 5.31 -11.56
C GLY A 23 -2.09 5.12 -11.77
N ARG A 24 -2.91 6.14 -11.51
CA ARG A 24 -4.37 6.03 -11.69
C ARG A 24 -4.73 6.18 -13.17
N CYS A 25 -5.67 5.36 -13.62
CA CYS A 25 -6.29 5.44 -14.93
C CYS A 25 -7.78 5.73 -14.74
N ASP A 26 -8.34 6.67 -15.52
CA ASP A 26 -9.75 7.12 -15.41
C ASP A 26 -10.80 6.00 -15.55
N ARG A 27 -10.40 4.83 -16.06
CA ARG A 27 -11.29 3.69 -16.29
C ARG A 27 -11.36 2.71 -15.13
N VAL A 28 -10.47 2.81 -14.15
CA VAL A 28 -10.41 1.91 -13.00
C VAL A 28 -10.95 2.67 -11.79
N PRO A 29 -12.07 2.25 -11.19
CA PRO A 29 -12.57 2.89 -9.98
C PRO A 29 -11.66 2.58 -8.78
N PRO A 30 -11.58 3.49 -7.79
CA PRO A 30 -10.85 3.22 -6.57
C PRO A 30 -11.49 2.05 -5.80
N PRO A 31 -10.70 1.32 -4.99
CA PRO A 31 -11.25 0.35 -4.04
C PRO A 31 -12.21 1.04 -3.07
N ILE A 32 -13.16 0.26 -2.54
CA ILE A 32 -14.09 0.73 -1.50
C ILE A 32 -13.28 1.09 -0.24
N ASP A 33 -13.42 2.34 0.23
CA ASP A 33 -12.94 2.78 1.53
C ASP A 33 -14.02 2.59 2.61
N MET A 34 -13.71 1.85 3.66
CA MET A 34 -14.61 1.58 4.78
C MET A 34 -14.50 2.61 5.92
N SER A 35 -13.83 3.74 5.71
CA SER A 35 -13.63 4.79 6.73
C SER A 35 -14.93 5.36 7.29
N TRP A 36 -16.02 5.31 6.54
CA TRP A 36 -17.36 5.70 7.00
C TRP A 36 -17.95 4.73 8.03
N ARG A 37 -17.52 3.47 8.07
CA ARG A 37 -17.92 2.47 9.07
C ARG A 37 -16.91 2.29 10.20
N ALA A 38 -15.63 2.46 9.89
CA ALA A 38 -14.52 2.30 10.83
C ALA A 38 -13.58 3.51 10.67
N PRO A 39 -13.94 4.67 11.25
CA PRO A 39 -13.16 5.89 11.13
C PRO A 39 -11.83 5.80 11.88
N ASP A 40 -10.84 6.59 11.46
CA ASP A 40 -9.58 6.74 12.19
C ASP A 40 -9.86 7.35 13.58
N PRO A 41 -9.53 6.65 14.68
CA PRO A 41 -9.94 7.09 16.01
C PRO A 41 -9.13 8.30 16.47
N ASP A 42 -9.76 9.23 17.19
CA ASP A 42 -9.06 10.37 17.79
C ASP A 42 -8.35 9.98 19.11
N MET A 43 -7.40 9.06 19.00
CA MET A 43 -6.54 8.61 20.09
C MET A 43 -5.16 8.19 19.55
N PRO A 44 -4.12 8.14 20.41
CA PRO A 44 -2.84 7.55 20.02
C PRO A 44 -2.99 6.07 19.66
N VAL A 45 -2.43 5.65 18.52
CA VAL A 45 -2.43 4.26 18.07
C VAL A 45 -1.05 3.84 17.57
N ALA A 46 -0.75 2.55 17.66
CA ALA A 46 0.45 1.97 17.07
C ALA A 46 0.32 1.95 15.54
N VAL A 47 1.31 2.53 14.87
CA VAL A 47 1.48 2.48 13.42
C VAL A 47 2.57 1.45 13.11
N CYS A 48 2.29 0.55 12.19
CA CYS A 48 3.12 -0.61 11.90
C CYS A 48 3.41 -0.72 10.40
N LEU A 49 4.54 -1.32 10.05
CA LEU A 49 4.83 -1.86 8.74
C LEU A 49 4.34 -3.32 8.69
N ARG A 50 3.44 -3.62 7.77
CA ARG A 50 3.00 -4.98 7.44
C ARG A 50 3.75 -5.49 6.23
N ILE A 51 4.25 -6.71 6.34
CA ILE A 51 4.86 -7.49 5.25
C ILE A 51 3.95 -8.70 5.04
N SER A 52 3.29 -8.79 3.90
CA SER A 52 2.37 -9.88 3.62
C SER A 52 3.02 -11.01 2.82
N GLN A 53 2.47 -12.21 2.93
CA GLN A 53 2.89 -13.41 2.21
C GLN A 53 4.34 -13.84 2.52
N VAL A 54 4.73 -13.73 3.81
CA VAL A 54 6.10 -13.98 4.27
C VAL A 54 6.57 -15.43 4.08
N HIS A 55 5.65 -16.38 3.92
CA HIS A 55 5.96 -17.80 3.75
C HIS A 55 5.89 -18.28 2.30
N THR A 56 5.28 -17.51 1.40
CA THR A 56 4.95 -17.97 0.04
C THR A 56 5.68 -17.21 -1.05
N LEU A 57 6.09 -15.96 -0.80
CA LEU A 57 6.77 -15.13 -1.79
C LEU A 57 8.23 -14.87 -1.44
N HIS A 58 9.04 -14.76 -2.50
CA HIS A 58 10.39 -14.22 -2.43
C HIS A 58 10.37 -12.84 -1.75
N PRO A 59 11.34 -12.50 -0.86
CA PRO A 59 11.32 -11.26 -0.07
C PRO A 59 11.00 -10.00 -0.88
N ARG A 60 11.59 -9.85 -2.07
CA ARG A 60 11.40 -8.69 -2.96
C ARG A 60 10.01 -8.63 -3.63
N SER A 61 9.29 -9.74 -3.69
CA SER A 61 7.95 -9.82 -4.28
C SER A 61 6.83 -9.61 -3.25
N ARG A 62 7.18 -9.52 -1.96
CA ARG A 62 6.20 -9.37 -0.87
C ARG A 62 5.58 -7.99 -0.88
N HIS A 63 4.31 -7.96 -0.50
CA HIS A 63 3.56 -6.72 -0.39
C HIS A 63 3.87 -6.02 0.93
N TRP A 64 4.23 -4.74 0.87
CA TRP A 64 4.45 -3.90 2.05
C TRP A 64 3.34 -2.87 2.18
N ALA A 65 2.92 -2.59 3.42
CA ALA A 65 1.95 -1.57 3.72
C ALA A 65 2.23 -0.93 5.09
N ILE A 66 2.05 0.37 5.21
CA ILE A 66 1.93 1.01 6.54
C ILE A 66 0.47 0.88 6.97
N PHE A 67 0.21 0.52 8.22
CA PHE A 67 -1.15 0.42 8.71
C PHE A 67 -1.26 0.70 10.21
N TRP A 68 -2.48 0.94 10.66
CA TRP A 68 -2.87 0.90 12.06
C TRP A 68 -4.27 0.31 12.21
N ASP A 69 -4.55 -0.21 13.40
CA ASP A 69 -5.87 -0.72 13.75
C ASP A 69 -6.85 0.44 13.96
N VAL A 70 -8.06 0.31 13.40
CA VAL A 70 -9.17 1.23 13.66
C VAL A 70 -10.30 0.48 14.38
N PRO A 71 -10.93 1.07 15.40
CA PRO A 71 -12.02 0.43 16.12
C PRO A 71 -13.19 0.08 15.20
N TYR A 72 -13.80 -1.07 15.43
CA TYR A 72 -15.01 -1.50 14.76
C TYR A 72 -15.99 -2.14 15.76
N GLN A 73 -17.28 -2.09 15.44
CA GLN A 73 -18.35 -2.54 16.34
C GLN A 73 -18.26 -4.06 16.62
N ASP A 74 -17.94 -4.85 15.59
CA ASP A 74 -17.71 -6.28 15.74
C ASP A 74 -16.25 -6.55 16.12
N ARG A 75 -16.04 -7.04 17.34
CA ARG A 75 -14.71 -7.35 17.88
C ARG A 75 -14.01 -8.51 17.16
N ASN A 76 -14.75 -9.33 16.43
CA ASN A 76 -14.18 -10.42 15.63
C ASN A 76 -13.67 -9.95 14.27
N ILE A 77 -14.02 -8.72 13.86
CA ILE A 77 -13.59 -8.14 12.59
C ILE A 77 -12.50 -7.10 12.86
N ARG A 78 -11.29 -7.37 12.35
CA ARG A 78 -10.19 -6.41 12.39
C ARG A 78 -10.32 -5.44 11.22
N ALA A 79 -10.47 -4.15 11.53
CA ALA A 79 -10.43 -3.07 10.55
C ALA A 79 -9.10 -2.33 10.63
N ASN A 80 -8.50 -2.02 9.48
CA ASN A 80 -7.21 -1.34 9.39
C ASN A 80 -7.31 -0.14 8.46
N ARG A 81 -6.69 0.97 8.87
CA ARG A 81 -6.32 2.04 7.96
C ARG A 81 -4.96 1.70 7.35
N ILE A 82 -4.87 1.69 6.03
CA ILE A 82 -3.74 1.14 5.28
C ILE A 82 -3.26 2.14 4.24
N LEU A 83 -1.93 2.32 4.16
CA LEU A 83 -1.21 3.07 3.15
C LEU A 83 -0.36 2.10 2.34
N HIS A 84 -0.69 1.94 1.06
CA HIS A 84 0.04 1.05 0.17
C HIS A 84 -0.21 1.40 -1.29
N VAL A 85 0.64 0.85 -2.16
CA VAL A 85 0.38 0.80 -3.59
C VAL A 85 0.00 -0.62 -4.00
N VAL A 86 -0.91 -0.75 -4.95
CA VAL A 86 -1.40 -2.05 -5.42
C VAL A 86 -0.94 -2.26 -6.86
N ALA A 87 -0.45 -3.46 -7.17
CA ALA A 87 -0.15 -3.84 -8.54
C ALA A 87 -1.44 -4.03 -9.33
N ASP A 88 -1.55 -3.39 -10.50
CA ASP A 88 -2.67 -3.58 -11.42
C ASP A 88 -2.60 -4.99 -12.03
N GLN A 89 -3.72 -5.73 -12.00
CA GLN A 89 -3.73 -7.12 -12.43
C GLN A 89 -3.41 -7.23 -13.93
N GLY A 90 -2.32 -7.91 -14.26
CA GLY A 90 -1.85 -8.08 -15.64
C GLY A 90 -0.89 -6.99 -16.13
N ARG A 91 -0.53 -6.01 -15.29
CA ARG A 91 0.43 -4.94 -15.62
C ARG A 91 1.50 -4.82 -14.54
N LYS A 92 2.75 -4.53 -14.93
CA LYS A 92 3.83 -4.16 -14.00
C LYS A 92 3.68 -2.70 -13.54
N MET A 93 2.49 -2.31 -13.10
CA MET A 93 2.20 -0.93 -12.70
C MET A 93 1.61 -0.93 -11.31
N PHE A 94 2.09 0.00 -10.48
CA PHE A 94 1.61 0.21 -9.13
C PHE A 94 0.70 1.42 -9.10
N ILE A 95 -0.42 1.31 -8.39
CA ILE A 95 -1.41 2.37 -8.24
C ILE A 95 -1.44 2.81 -6.78
N ASN A 96 -1.27 4.11 -6.55
CA ASN A 96 -1.49 4.74 -5.26
C ASN A 96 -2.93 5.25 -5.17
N TRP A 97 -3.80 4.51 -4.49
CA TRP A 97 -5.19 4.91 -4.24
C TRP A 97 -5.35 5.89 -3.08
N GLY A 98 -4.26 6.23 -2.38
CA GLY A 98 -4.29 6.95 -1.13
C GLY A 98 -4.66 6.04 0.05
N PRO A 99 -4.91 6.63 1.23
CA PRO A 99 -5.29 5.92 2.43
C PRO A 99 -6.63 5.22 2.29
N LEU A 100 -6.71 3.97 2.72
CA LEU A 100 -7.92 3.16 2.66
C LEU A 100 -8.16 2.47 3.99
N THR A 101 -9.40 2.44 4.46
CA THR A 101 -9.81 1.55 5.53
C THR A 101 -10.33 0.24 4.94
N LYS A 102 -9.77 -0.90 5.38
CA LYS A 102 -10.16 -2.24 4.94
C LYS A 102 -10.36 -3.18 6.12
N PHE A 103 -11.26 -4.15 5.96
CA PHE A 103 -11.30 -5.30 6.84
C PHE A 103 -10.21 -6.29 6.45
N VAL A 104 -9.60 -6.90 7.45
CA VAL A 104 -8.49 -7.83 7.26
C VAL A 104 -8.97 -9.24 7.56
N SER A 105 -8.72 -10.16 6.63
CA SER A 105 -9.02 -11.57 6.84
C SER A 105 -8.03 -12.21 7.81
N ASP A 106 -8.43 -13.27 8.51
CA ASP A 106 -7.49 -14.01 9.37
C ASP A 106 -6.35 -14.65 8.58
N ASP A 107 -6.57 -14.96 7.30
CA ASP A 107 -5.53 -15.51 6.43
C ASP A 107 -4.45 -14.47 6.10
N ASP A 108 -4.86 -13.24 5.76
CA ASP A 108 -3.94 -12.12 5.57
C ASP A 108 -3.13 -11.86 6.84
N ARG A 109 -3.75 -11.99 8.02
CA ARG A 109 -3.05 -11.82 9.30
C ARG A 109 -2.02 -12.92 9.54
N ARG A 110 -2.41 -14.18 9.37
CA ARG A 110 -1.52 -15.34 9.59
C ARG A 110 -0.34 -15.38 8.63
N SER A 111 -0.53 -14.88 7.41
CA SER A 111 0.50 -14.82 6.38
C SER A 111 1.34 -13.54 6.41
N SER A 112 1.14 -12.67 7.41
CA SER A 112 1.83 -11.38 7.52
C SER A 112 2.73 -11.29 8.75
N ARG A 113 3.81 -10.52 8.63
CA ARG A 113 4.62 -10.03 9.74
C ARG A 113 4.34 -8.54 9.94
N GLU A 114 4.13 -8.13 11.19
CA GLU A 114 3.85 -6.74 11.56
C GLU A 114 5.02 -6.23 12.42
N LEU A 115 5.59 -5.08 12.03
CA LEU A 115 6.72 -4.43 12.71
C LEU A 115 6.29 -3.03 13.15
N MET A 116 6.39 -2.70 14.43
CA MET A 116 5.98 -1.40 14.96
C MET A 116 6.95 -0.30 14.49
N LEU A 117 6.40 0.76 13.88
CA LEU A 117 7.15 1.97 13.51
C LEU A 117 7.13 3.00 14.63
N GLY A 118 6.00 3.12 15.33
CA GLY A 118 5.83 4.05 16.45
C GLY A 118 4.37 4.21 16.86
N VAL A 119 4.12 5.08 17.83
CA VAL A 119 2.77 5.48 18.25
C VAL A 119 2.51 6.90 17.77
N MET A 120 1.37 7.13 17.13
CA MET A 120 1.01 8.43 16.56
C MET A 120 -0.36 8.87 17.05
N ASP A 121 -0.55 10.18 17.23
CA ASP A 121 -1.88 10.80 17.36
C ASP A 121 -2.55 11.00 15.98
N LEU A 122 -3.82 11.41 15.99
CA LEU A 122 -4.60 11.59 14.75
C LEU A 122 -3.97 12.63 13.81
N SER A 123 -3.42 13.71 14.35
CA SER A 123 -2.77 14.77 13.57
C SER A 123 -1.55 14.25 12.81
N SER A 124 -0.69 13.49 13.49
CA SER A 124 0.50 12.87 12.91
C SER A 124 0.15 11.84 11.85
N ARG A 125 -0.90 11.03 12.09
CA ARG A 125 -1.39 10.07 11.10
C ARG A 125 -1.96 10.74 9.86
N ARG A 126 -2.73 11.83 10.00
CA ARG A 126 -3.19 12.64 8.86
C ARG A 126 -2.05 13.23 8.04
N ARG A 127 -0.97 13.67 8.71
CA ARG A 127 0.25 14.12 8.01
C ARG A 127 0.91 12.97 7.25
N LEU A 128 0.98 11.78 7.83
CA LEU A 128 1.49 10.57 7.16
C LEU A 128 0.61 10.17 5.96
N GLU A 129 -0.71 10.26 6.10
CA GLU A 129 -1.67 10.06 5.01
C GLU A 129 -1.45 11.07 3.88
N ALA A 130 -1.21 12.34 4.21
CA ALA A 130 -0.93 13.36 3.21
C ALA A 130 0.39 13.07 2.46
N ILE A 131 1.46 12.71 3.17
CA ILE A 131 2.73 12.32 2.54
C ILE A 131 2.51 11.16 1.57
N SER A 132 1.85 10.10 2.04
CA SER A 132 1.63 8.90 1.21
C SER A 132 0.72 9.19 0.02
N SER A 133 -0.31 10.02 0.16
CA SER A 133 -1.22 10.38 -0.94
C SER A 133 -0.54 11.13 -2.09
N HIS A 134 0.51 11.89 -1.80
CA HIS A 134 1.26 12.66 -2.81
C HIS A 134 2.50 11.92 -3.33
N MET A 135 2.87 10.80 -2.71
CA MET A 135 4.04 10.02 -3.13
C MET A 135 3.79 9.37 -4.50
N PRO A 136 4.56 9.74 -5.54
CA PRO A 136 4.39 9.19 -6.87
C PRO A 136 4.71 7.69 -6.90
N THR A 137 3.98 6.97 -7.74
CA THR A 137 4.36 5.61 -8.15
C THR A 137 5.30 5.75 -9.33
N SER A 138 6.56 5.33 -9.21
CA SER A 138 7.51 5.48 -10.33
C SER A 138 7.14 4.53 -11.47
N PRO A 139 6.70 5.02 -12.64
CA PRO A 139 6.40 4.17 -13.78
C PRO A 139 7.65 3.92 -14.65
N THR A 140 8.76 4.59 -14.37
CA THR A 140 9.94 4.65 -15.24
C THR A 140 11.03 3.65 -14.86
N SER A 141 11.04 3.14 -13.62
CA SER A 141 11.97 2.09 -13.19
C SER A 141 11.27 0.75 -13.20
N ALA A 142 11.78 -0.19 -14.00
CA ALA A 142 11.26 -1.55 -14.08
C ALA A 142 11.41 -2.35 -12.77
N ASP A 143 12.32 -1.91 -11.89
CA ASP A 143 12.61 -2.55 -10.61
C ASP A 143 11.86 -1.90 -9.44
N TRP A 144 11.18 -0.77 -9.67
CA TRP A 144 10.41 -0.08 -8.64
C TRP A 144 9.16 -0.88 -8.25
N ASN A 145 8.99 -1.13 -6.97
CA ASN A 145 7.85 -1.87 -6.44
C ASN A 145 7.21 -1.22 -5.21
N GLY A 146 6.24 -1.91 -4.62
CA GLY A 146 5.55 -1.42 -3.42
C GLY A 146 6.45 -1.22 -2.20
N GLN A 147 7.57 -1.93 -2.10
CA GLN A 147 8.53 -1.77 -1.00
C GLN A 147 9.29 -0.46 -1.15
N ASP A 148 9.74 -0.11 -2.35
CA ASP A 148 10.46 1.16 -2.58
C ASP A 148 9.56 2.36 -2.35
N TRP A 149 8.27 2.23 -2.72
CA TRP A 149 7.28 3.26 -2.42
C TRP A 149 7.12 3.45 -0.91
N ILE A 150 7.06 2.36 -0.13
CA ILE A 150 7.00 2.43 1.34
C ILE A 150 8.27 3.06 1.92
N GLU A 151 9.45 2.69 1.42
CA GLU A 151 10.72 3.29 1.83
C GLU A 151 10.77 4.80 1.55
N ALA A 152 10.23 5.24 0.40
CA ALA A 152 10.12 6.66 0.06
C ALA A 152 9.16 7.40 0.99
N VAL A 153 7.99 6.84 1.28
CA VAL A 153 7.04 7.42 2.26
C VAL A 153 7.66 7.55 3.64
N LEU A 154 8.34 6.50 4.11
CA LEU A 154 8.98 6.52 5.43
C LEU A 154 10.13 7.53 5.51
N ARG A 155 10.91 7.67 4.42
CA ARG A 155 11.96 8.70 4.33
C ARG A 155 11.39 10.10 4.48
N GLU A 156 10.33 10.43 3.74
CA GLU A 156 9.65 11.72 3.86
C GLU A 156 9.03 11.91 5.25
N ALA A 157 8.44 10.87 5.83
CA ALA A 157 7.90 10.92 7.18
C ALA A 157 8.97 11.24 8.23
N VAL A 158 10.18 10.68 8.10
CA VAL A 158 11.33 11.02 8.96
C VAL A 158 11.76 12.47 8.77
N LEU A 159 11.86 12.96 7.53
CA LEU A 159 12.19 14.36 7.24
C LEU A 159 11.18 15.34 7.85
N HIS A 160 9.91 14.95 7.92
CA HIS A 160 8.85 15.73 8.54
C HIS A 160 8.70 15.53 10.07
N GLY A 161 9.59 14.75 10.68
CA GLY A 161 9.63 14.50 12.12
C GLY A 161 8.50 13.60 12.64
N LEU A 162 7.86 12.81 11.77
CA LEU A 162 6.78 11.90 12.14
C LEU A 162 7.30 10.59 12.76
N PHE A 163 8.52 10.18 12.39
CA PHE A 163 9.22 9.04 12.97
C PHE A 163 10.67 9.38 13.28
N ALA A 164 11.24 8.70 14.28
CA ALA A 164 12.67 8.71 14.50
C ALA A 164 13.38 7.91 13.39
N LYS A 165 14.47 8.47 12.85
CA LYS A 165 15.26 7.86 11.77
C LYS A 165 15.72 6.44 12.14
N ASP A 166 16.34 6.29 13.30
CA ASP A 166 16.92 5.00 13.74
C ASP A 166 15.85 3.92 13.90
N SER A 167 14.65 4.29 14.37
CA SER A 167 13.51 3.37 14.47
C SER A 167 13.07 2.87 13.11
N VAL A 168 12.94 3.78 12.12
CA VAL A 168 12.58 3.42 10.75
C VAL A 168 13.66 2.54 10.11
N GLU A 169 14.93 2.89 10.25
CA GLU A 169 16.04 2.10 9.68
C GLU A 169 16.09 0.69 10.25
N SER A 170 15.91 0.54 11.57
CA SER A 170 15.84 -0.77 12.23
C SER A 170 14.68 -1.62 11.69
N VAL A 171 13.49 -1.02 11.54
CA VAL A 171 12.31 -1.70 10.99
C VAL A 171 12.54 -2.11 9.54
N LEU A 172 13.14 -1.26 8.71
CA LEU A 172 13.44 -1.58 7.31
C LEU A 172 14.45 -2.72 7.18
N VAL A 173 15.48 -2.76 8.03
CA VAL A 173 16.43 -3.89 8.08
C VAL A 173 15.70 -5.18 8.43
N ALA A 174 14.86 -5.16 9.47
CA ALA A 174 14.08 -6.33 9.88
C ALA A 174 13.07 -6.77 8.81
N ALA A 175 12.48 -5.81 8.08
CA ALA A 175 11.50 -6.08 7.03
C ALA A 175 12.10 -6.78 5.81
N ARG A 176 13.32 -6.37 5.39
CA ARG A 176 14.05 -6.99 4.28
C ARG A 176 14.53 -8.41 4.61
N ALA A 177 14.75 -8.70 5.90
CA ALA A 177 15.17 -10.01 6.40
C ALA A 177 14.01 -10.96 6.75
N ALA A 178 12.77 -10.45 6.81
CA ALA A 178 11.58 -11.28 6.95
C ALA A 178 11.47 -12.17 5.71
#